data_AF-A0A7K3RL79-F1
#
_entry.id   AF-A0A7K3RL79-F1
#
_cell.length_a   1.000
_cell.length_b   1.000
_cell.length_c   1.000
_cell.angle_alpha   90.00
_cell.angle_beta   90.00
_cell.angle_gamma   90.00
#
_symmetry.space_group_name_H-M   'P 1'
#
loop_
_entity.id
_entity.type
_entity.pdbx_description
1 polymer ?
#
loop_
_entity_poly.entity_id
_entity_poly.type
_entity_poly.pdbx_seq_one_letter_code
_entity_poly.pdbx_strand_id
1 'polypeptide(L)'
;PTVSAVGPHFSHSATGAAAAPHEVPEPRSARPPRPTRQRARRGRIAQRFVPHELRPVTLRDELTELGEAFRAYQQRAEPDLAILADLHARKAKAFSAWAEVTADTGLRLDAERAEQAAATARLQHLHRSGQAPEGDGPAVTRLLTASAQWNHARAVLTHVADHAPLPGPEARLLVVMLTLRTAQSGVGNLVGQDLKGLPLPDPEHLVGQLVESGWLDIAGTVDELIASRPENPTRIGVPSLTPDENDPGPFTFGRKMRPKLSGWAQRVVGEKKLRKAKTTADARLLALALATGVSLDGQLGPEGEGLGPEALSSWCAIDPGDLPELVDRLTAADWLTEVAVTDTAVTGRLTERVLPLSCPLT
;
A
#
# COMPACT_ATOMS: atom_id res chain seq x y z
N PRO A 1 -44.46 -24.85 23.44
CA PRO A 1 -44.58 -23.44 23.01
C PRO A 1 -43.43 -23.09 22.04
N THR A 2 -43.71 -23.29 20.77
CA THR A 2 -42.87 -23.01 19.60
C THR A 2 -43.10 -21.56 19.16
N VAL A 3 -42.04 -20.84 18.80
CA VAL A 3 -42.14 -19.54 18.12
C VAL A 3 -41.54 -19.70 16.73
N SER A 4 -42.41 -19.65 15.72
CA SER A 4 -42.08 -19.66 14.29
C SER A 4 -41.93 -18.26 13.73
N ALA A 5 -41.12 -18.20 12.68
CA ALA A 5 -40.74 -17.04 11.89
C ALA A 5 -41.93 -16.31 11.23
N VAL A 6 -41.81 -14.98 11.17
CA VAL A 6 -42.68 -14.10 10.37
C VAL A 6 -41.89 -13.69 9.12
N GLY A 7 -42.28 -14.23 7.96
CA GLY A 7 -41.95 -13.67 6.65
C GLY A 7 -43.13 -12.83 6.14
N PRO A 8 -42.90 -11.72 5.40
CA PRO A 8 -43.97 -10.87 4.92
C PRO A 8 -44.67 -11.41 3.65
N HIS A 9 -45.95 -11.07 3.59
CA HIS A 9 -46.98 -11.49 2.65
C HIS A 9 -46.84 -10.89 1.23
N PHE A 10 -47.17 -11.69 0.22
CA PHE A 10 -47.51 -11.24 -1.14
C PHE A 10 -49.04 -11.18 -1.30
N SER A 11 -49.57 -10.01 -1.67
CA SER A 11 -50.99 -9.83 -1.97
C SER A 11 -51.26 -10.06 -3.46
N HIS A 12 -51.95 -11.16 -3.77
CA HIS A 12 -52.74 -11.30 -4.99
C HIS A 12 -54.12 -10.67 -4.77
N SER A 13 -54.59 -9.87 -5.73
CA SER A 13 -56.01 -9.68 -5.99
C SER A 13 -56.19 -9.40 -7.48
N ALA A 14 -56.87 -10.33 -8.14
CA ALA A 14 -57.34 -10.23 -9.51
C ALA A 14 -58.88 -10.24 -9.48
N THR A 15 -59.48 -9.40 -10.31
CA THR A 15 -60.79 -9.54 -11.01
C THR A 15 -61.12 -8.14 -11.54
N GLY A 16 -61.51 -7.86 -12.79
CA GLY A 16 -61.91 -8.68 -13.93
C GLY A 16 -63.01 -7.91 -14.68
N ALA A 17 -62.89 -7.73 -16.00
CA ALA A 17 -64.00 -7.51 -16.94
C ALA A 17 -63.47 -7.47 -18.38
N ALA A 18 -64.09 -8.25 -19.26
CA ALA A 18 -63.74 -8.44 -20.66
C ALA A 18 -64.61 -7.59 -21.60
N ALA A 19 -64.06 -7.13 -22.74
CA ALA A 19 -64.81 -6.89 -23.98
C ALA A 19 -63.91 -6.74 -25.22
N ALA A 20 -64.16 -7.63 -26.20
CA ALA A 20 -64.01 -7.55 -27.66
C ALA A 20 -62.63 -7.39 -28.35
N PRO A 21 -62.39 -8.10 -29.48
CA PRO A 21 -61.15 -8.06 -30.23
C PRO A 21 -61.15 -6.87 -31.19
N HIS A 22 -60.02 -6.16 -31.28
CA HIS A 22 -59.79 -5.15 -32.32
C HIS A 22 -58.55 -5.51 -33.13
N GLU A 23 -58.76 -5.46 -34.45
CA GLU A 23 -57.84 -5.81 -35.52
C GLU A 23 -56.49 -5.10 -35.38
N VAL A 24 -55.44 -5.86 -35.69
CA VAL A 24 -54.06 -5.41 -35.76
C VAL A 24 -53.86 -4.58 -37.04
N PRO A 25 -53.39 -3.32 -36.96
CA PRO A 25 -52.95 -2.61 -38.15
C PRO A 25 -51.54 -3.06 -38.55
N GLU A 26 -51.35 -3.35 -39.83
CA GLU A 26 -50.05 -3.63 -40.47
C GLU A 26 -48.98 -2.55 -40.18
N PRO A 27 -47.69 -2.92 -40.16
CA PRO A 27 -46.61 -1.99 -39.85
C PRO A 27 -46.42 -0.98 -40.98
N ARG A 28 -46.73 0.29 -40.71
CA ARG A 28 -46.43 1.39 -41.63
C ARG A 28 -44.92 1.56 -41.82
N SER A 29 -44.56 1.61 -43.09
CA SER A 29 -43.23 1.84 -43.66
C SER A 29 -42.42 2.94 -42.98
N ALA A 30 -41.12 2.70 -42.92
CA ALA A 30 -40.08 3.51 -42.30
C ALA A 30 -40.21 5.02 -42.58
N ARG A 31 -40.30 5.79 -41.50
CA ARG A 31 -40.12 7.25 -41.50
C ARG A 31 -38.64 7.56 -41.71
N PRO A 32 -38.25 8.53 -42.56
CA PRO A 32 -36.85 8.89 -42.74
C PRO A 32 -36.25 9.38 -41.42
N PRO A 33 -34.97 9.09 -41.14
CA PRO A 33 -34.35 9.45 -39.88
C PRO A 33 -34.34 10.97 -39.76
N ARG A 34 -35.05 11.49 -38.75
CA ARG A 34 -34.84 12.87 -38.32
C ARG A 34 -33.38 12.99 -37.87
N PRO A 35 -32.68 14.09 -38.20
CA PRO A 35 -31.33 14.30 -37.71
C PRO A 35 -31.39 14.26 -36.19
N THR A 36 -30.66 13.30 -35.61
CA THR A 36 -30.42 13.24 -34.18
C THR A 36 -29.71 14.54 -33.81
N ARG A 37 -30.46 15.53 -33.33
CA ARG A 37 -29.91 16.61 -32.52
C ARG A 37 -29.25 15.91 -31.34
N GLN A 38 -27.93 15.72 -31.43
CA GLN A 38 -27.11 15.41 -30.26
C GLN A 38 -27.50 16.44 -29.22
N ARG A 39 -28.23 16.02 -28.19
CA ARG A 39 -28.46 16.84 -27.00
C ARG A 39 -27.07 17.21 -26.52
N ALA A 40 -26.67 18.47 -26.74
CA ALA A 40 -25.39 19.00 -26.32
C ALA A 40 -25.21 18.62 -24.85
N ARG A 41 -24.24 17.74 -24.56
CA ARG A 41 -23.96 17.22 -23.23
C ARG A 41 -23.86 18.42 -22.29
N ARG A 42 -24.82 18.58 -21.39
CA ARG A 42 -24.78 19.65 -20.38
C ARG A 42 -23.65 19.28 -19.43
N GLY A 43 -22.51 19.96 -19.58
CA GLY A 43 -21.41 19.87 -18.62
C GLY A 43 -21.94 20.23 -17.24
N ARG A 44 -21.59 19.42 -16.24
CA ARG A 44 -21.96 19.67 -14.84
C ARG A 44 -20.72 19.55 -13.98
N ILE A 45 -20.51 20.56 -13.14
CA ILE A 45 -19.45 20.60 -12.15
C ILE A 45 -20.07 20.92 -10.78
N ALA A 46 -19.88 20.01 -9.82
CA ALA A 46 -20.57 20.02 -8.53
C ALA A 46 -22.12 20.11 -8.71
N GLN A 47 -22.73 21.18 -8.20
CA GLN A 47 -24.18 21.41 -8.30
C GLN A 47 -24.57 22.38 -9.43
N ARG A 48 -23.60 22.91 -10.20
CA ARG A 48 -23.85 23.91 -11.25
C ARG A 48 -23.86 23.31 -12.64
N PHE A 49 -24.78 23.78 -13.47
CA PHE A 49 -24.81 23.48 -14.89
C PHE A 49 -23.95 24.49 -15.64
N VAL A 50 -23.06 24.00 -16.49
CA VAL A 50 -22.22 24.85 -17.35
C VAL A 50 -23.09 25.35 -18.51
N PRO A 51 -23.24 26.68 -18.69
CA PRO A 51 -24.03 27.24 -19.79
C PRO A 51 -23.43 26.87 -21.15
N HIS A 52 -24.26 26.42 -22.09
CA HIS A 52 -23.79 26.06 -23.43
C HIS A 52 -23.18 27.23 -24.20
N GLU A 53 -23.68 28.43 -23.96
CA GLU A 53 -23.25 29.68 -24.58
C GLU A 53 -22.06 30.33 -23.86
N LEU A 54 -21.49 29.69 -22.82
CA LEU A 54 -20.36 30.25 -22.08
C LEU A 54 -19.16 30.43 -23.01
N ARG A 55 -18.64 31.67 -23.05
CA ARG A 55 -17.42 32.04 -23.76
C ARG A 55 -16.37 32.51 -22.76
N PRO A 56 -15.07 32.23 -22.97
CA PRO A 56 -14.52 31.48 -24.09
C PRO A 56 -14.87 29.97 -24.05
N VAL A 57 -14.90 29.31 -25.21
CA VAL A 57 -15.24 27.87 -25.31
C VAL A 57 -14.27 27.01 -24.52
N THR A 58 -13.01 27.41 -24.47
CA THR A 58 -11.96 26.75 -23.68
C THR A 58 -12.33 26.66 -22.19
N LEU A 59 -12.95 27.70 -21.62
CA LEU A 59 -13.42 27.69 -20.23
C LEU A 59 -14.59 26.72 -20.03
N ARG A 60 -15.53 26.68 -20.99
CA ARG A 60 -16.67 25.76 -20.97
C ARG A 60 -16.22 24.30 -21.02
N ASP A 61 -15.22 24.00 -21.84
CA ASP A 61 -14.69 22.67 -22.03
C ASP A 61 -13.91 22.24 -20.76
N GLU A 62 -13.07 23.12 -20.18
CA GLU A 62 -12.40 22.89 -18.89
C GLU A 62 -13.38 22.61 -17.75
N LEU A 63 -14.49 23.37 -17.63
CA LEU A 63 -15.51 23.13 -16.60
C LEU A 63 -16.22 21.78 -16.78
N THR A 64 -16.37 21.32 -18.02
CA THR A 64 -16.97 20.02 -18.34
C THR A 64 -16.02 18.89 -17.99
N GLU A 65 -14.75 19.01 -18.39
CA GLU A 65 -13.68 18.07 -18.07
C GLU A 65 -13.47 17.95 -16.55
N LEU A 66 -13.40 19.07 -15.83
CA LEU A 66 -13.30 19.06 -14.37
C LEU A 66 -14.47 18.33 -13.70
N GLY A 67 -15.68 18.51 -14.23
CA GLY A 67 -16.85 17.78 -13.76
C GLY A 67 -16.71 16.26 -13.93
N GLU A 68 -16.07 15.79 -15.00
CA GLU A 68 -15.77 14.38 -15.27
C GLU A 68 -14.61 13.88 -14.40
N ALA A 69 -13.54 14.66 -14.27
CA ALA A 69 -12.38 14.34 -13.46
C ALA A 69 -12.73 14.18 -11.96
N PHE A 70 -13.59 15.03 -11.41
CA PHE A 70 -14.10 14.86 -10.04
C PHE A 70 -14.96 13.59 -9.89
N ARG A 71 -15.78 13.24 -10.89
CA ARG A 71 -16.57 12.01 -10.87
C ARG A 71 -15.68 10.77 -10.96
N ALA A 72 -14.67 10.78 -11.82
CA ALA A 72 -13.67 9.73 -11.93
C ALA A 72 -12.92 9.57 -10.61
N TYR A 73 -12.48 10.68 -10.00
CA TYR A 73 -11.84 10.67 -8.69
C TYR A 73 -12.72 10.05 -7.60
N GLN A 74 -14.01 10.39 -7.55
CA GLN A 74 -14.96 9.82 -6.58
C GLN A 74 -15.20 8.31 -6.75
N GLN A 75 -14.96 7.77 -7.94
CA GLN A 75 -15.09 6.34 -8.22
C GLN A 75 -13.83 5.53 -7.89
N ARG A 76 -12.72 6.19 -7.53
CA ARG A 76 -11.49 5.51 -7.16
C ARG A 76 -11.67 4.76 -5.84
N ALA A 77 -11.11 3.54 -5.80
CA ALA A 77 -11.12 2.72 -4.60
C ALA A 77 -10.30 3.33 -3.45
N GLU A 78 -9.29 4.15 -3.77
CA GLU A 78 -8.42 4.81 -2.80
C GLU A 78 -8.27 6.30 -3.10
N PRO A 79 -8.49 7.18 -2.09
CA PRO A 79 -8.39 8.62 -2.25
C PRO A 79 -6.93 9.08 -2.26
N ASP A 80 -6.57 9.86 -3.28
CA ASP A 80 -5.26 10.49 -3.47
C ASP A 80 -5.37 12.00 -3.23
N LEU A 81 -4.76 12.47 -2.13
CA LEU A 81 -4.90 13.86 -1.71
C LEU A 81 -4.15 14.86 -2.60
N ALA A 82 -3.08 14.45 -3.28
CA ALA A 82 -2.37 15.29 -4.22
C ALA A 82 -3.23 15.55 -5.46
N ILE A 83 -3.82 14.49 -6.02
CA ILE A 83 -4.74 14.60 -7.16
C ILE A 83 -5.98 15.41 -6.78
N LEU A 84 -6.52 15.21 -5.57
CA LEU A 84 -7.66 15.99 -5.08
C LEU A 84 -7.34 17.48 -4.95
N ALA A 85 -6.16 17.81 -4.43
CA ALA A 85 -5.68 19.19 -4.32
C ALA A 85 -5.60 19.88 -5.69
N ASP A 86 -5.06 19.21 -6.71
CA ASP A 86 -4.94 19.77 -8.05
C ASP A 86 -6.30 19.95 -8.73
N LEU A 87 -7.22 19.00 -8.54
CA LEU A 87 -8.60 19.14 -9.01
C LEU A 87 -9.30 20.35 -8.37
N HIS A 88 -9.11 20.58 -7.07
CA HIS A 88 -9.64 21.76 -6.38
C HIS A 88 -9.00 23.06 -6.86
N ALA A 89 -7.69 23.07 -7.14
CA ALA A 89 -7.00 24.25 -7.66
C ALA A 89 -7.42 24.62 -9.08
N ARG A 90 -7.57 23.62 -9.97
CA ARG A 90 -8.13 23.83 -11.32
C ARG A 90 -9.57 24.35 -11.23
N LYS A 91 -10.39 23.78 -10.35
CA LYS A 91 -11.76 24.26 -10.08
C LYS A 91 -11.80 25.71 -9.62
N ALA A 92 -10.90 26.12 -8.71
CA ALA A 92 -10.82 27.51 -8.25
C ALA A 92 -10.53 28.46 -9.43
N LYS A 93 -9.51 28.16 -10.24
CA LYS A 93 -9.16 28.95 -11.44
C LYS A 93 -10.32 29.05 -12.43
N ALA A 94 -10.97 27.91 -12.74
CA ALA A 94 -12.09 27.87 -13.68
C ALA A 94 -13.32 28.63 -13.16
N PHE A 95 -13.59 28.57 -11.84
CA PHE A 95 -14.70 29.31 -11.24
C PHE A 95 -14.42 30.82 -11.16
N SER A 96 -13.18 31.24 -10.90
CA SER A 96 -12.78 32.65 -10.96
C SER A 96 -12.92 33.20 -12.38
N ALA A 97 -12.41 32.50 -13.39
CA ALA A 97 -12.55 32.90 -14.79
C ALA A 97 -14.02 32.96 -15.24
N TRP A 98 -14.85 32.02 -14.78
CA TRP A 98 -16.28 32.06 -15.04
C TRP A 98 -16.96 33.24 -14.34
N ALA A 99 -16.58 33.53 -13.10
CA ALA A 99 -17.10 34.68 -12.36
C ALA A 99 -16.73 36.03 -13.00
N GLU A 100 -15.55 36.14 -13.62
CA GLU A 100 -15.13 37.33 -14.36
C GLU A 100 -15.98 37.56 -15.60
N VAL A 101 -16.30 36.49 -16.33
CA VAL A 101 -17.15 36.56 -17.53
C VAL A 101 -18.60 36.90 -17.20
N THR A 102 -19.15 36.35 -16.12
CA THR A 102 -20.57 36.51 -15.80
C THR A 102 -20.86 37.52 -14.69
N ALA A 103 -19.83 38.10 -14.07
CA ALA A 103 -19.93 38.94 -12.88
C ALA A 103 -20.73 38.29 -11.72
N ASP A 104 -20.71 36.95 -11.61
CA ASP A 104 -21.43 36.21 -10.57
C ASP A 104 -20.60 36.13 -9.29
N THR A 105 -21.00 36.88 -8.26
CA THR A 105 -20.38 36.87 -6.93
C THR A 105 -20.43 35.49 -6.26
N GLY A 106 -21.46 34.69 -6.52
CA GLY A 106 -21.56 33.33 -6.00
C GLY A 106 -20.50 32.41 -6.58
N LEU A 107 -20.08 32.62 -7.83
CA LEU A 107 -18.96 31.89 -8.44
C LEU A 107 -17.61 32.30 -7.83
N ARG A 108 -17.44 33.58 -7.44
CA ARG A 108 -16.25 34.02 -6.70
C ARG A 108 -16.12 33.32 -5.35
N LEU A 109 -17.21 33.27 -4.58
CA LEU A 109 -17.24 32.55 -3.30
C LEU A 109 -17.04 31.04 -3.47
N ASP A 110 -17.56 30.45 -4.55
CA ASP A 110 -17.31 29.04 -4.87
C ASP A 110 -15.84 28.81 -5.28
N ALA A 111 -15.19 29.77 -5.94
CA ALA A 111 -13.77 29.71 -6.30
C ALA A 111 -12.88 29.79 -5.06
N GLU A 112 -13.13 30.75 -4.15
CA GLU A 112 -12.42 30.87 -2.87
C GLU A 112 -12.56 29.60 -2.03
N ARG A 113 -13.77 29.02 -1.94
CA ARG A 113 -13.97 27.74 -1.25
C ARG A 113 -13.22 26.58 -1.92
N ALA A 114 -13.14 26.58 -3.24
CA ALA A 114 -12.35 25.56 -3.97
C ALA A 114 -10.85 25.75 -3.71
N GLU A 115 -10.36 26.99 -3.62
CA GLU A 115 -8.97 27.30 -3.29
C GLU A 115 -8.61 26.88 -1.85
N GLN A 116 -9.48 27.19 -0.88
CA GLN A 116 -9.33 26.71 0.50
C GLN A 116 -9.33 25.19 0.60
N ALA A 117 -10.19 24.52 -0.18
CA ALA A 117 -10.20 23.06 -0.26
C ALA A 117 -8.92 22.51 -0.89
N ALA A 118 -8.37 23.17 -1.91
CA ALA A 118 -7.08 22.82 -2.49
C ALA A 118 -5.96 22.97 -1.45
N ALA A 119 -5.89 24.11 -0.76
CA ALA A 119 -4.89 24.36 0.28
C ALA A 119 -4.99 23.35 1.43
N THR A 120 -6.22 22.99 1.85
CA THR A 120 -6.46 22.00 2.89
C THR A 120 -6.05 20.60 2.45
N ALA A 121 -6.41 20.18 1.23
CA ALA A 121 -6.02 18.89 0.67
C ALA A 121 -4.49 18.80 0.50
N ARG A 122 -3.82 19.88 0.07
CA ARG A 122 -2.36 19.96 0.03
C ARG A 122 -1.77 19.85 1.42
N LEU A 123 -2.26 20.61 2.38
CA LEU A 123 -1.74 20.57 3.75
C LEU A 123 -1.92 19.18 4.37
N GLN A 124 -3.06 18.53 4.13
CA GLN A 124 -3.29 17.14 4.54
C GLN A 124 -2.38 16.15 3.81
N HIS A 125 -2.14 16.36 2.51
CA HIS A 125 -1.18 15.56 1.75
C HIS A 125 0.23 15.75 2.31
N LEU A 126 0.70 17.00 2.48
CA LEU A 126 2.00 17.35 3.08
C LEU A 126 2.17 16.79 4.50
N HIS A 127 1.11 16.81 5.31
CA HIS A 127 1.07 16.21 6.64
C HIS A 127 1.09 14.68 6.62
N ARG A 128 0.69 14.04 5.52
CA ARG A 128 0.79 12.58 5.33
C ARG A 128 2.09 12.17 4.65
N SER A 129 2.66 13.03 3.82
CA SER A 129 3.80 12.74 2.95
C SER A 129 5.15 13.19 3.52
N GLY A 130 5.18 13.94 4.63
CA GLY A 130 6.45 14.33 5.23
C GLY A 130 6.93 15.76 4.91
N GLN A 131 6.15 16.54 4.16
CA GLN A 131 6.63 17.75 3.48
C GLN A 131 6.02 19.08 4.01
N ALA A 132 5.44 19.08 5.21
CA ALA A 132 4.90 20.30 5.82
C ALA A 132 6.01 21.34 6.05
N PRO A 133 5.79 22.65 5.77
CA PRO A 133 6.74 23.69 6.14
C PRO A 133 6.93 23.69 7.66
N GLU A 134 8.19 23.86 8.10
CA GLU A 134 8.67 23.59 9.45
C GLU A 134 7.73 24.07 10.57
N GLY A 135 7.23 23.08 11.31
CA GLY A 135 6.36 23.23 12.47
C GLY A 135 6.36 21.92 13.26
N ASP A 136 7.48 21.67 13.94
CA ASP A 136 7.75 20.68 14.99
C ASP A 136 7.03 19.30 14.92
N GLY A 137 7.56 18.42 14.06
CA GLY A 137 7.27 16.98 14.08
C GLY A 137 7.57 16.29 12.73
N PRO A 138 8.05 15.03 12.71
CA PRO A 138 8.27 14.33 11.44
C PRO A 138 6.92 14.10 10.76
N ALA A 139 6.73 14.69 9.58
CA ALA A 139 5.47 14.67 8.83
C ALA A 139 5.08 13.28 8.24
N VAL A 140 5.77 12.21 8.66
CA VAL A 140 5.31 10.82 8.60
C VAL A 140 5.56 10.19 9.97
N THR A 141 4.49 9.74 10.66
CA THR A 141 4.62 9.01 11.93
C THR A 141 5.09 7.58 11.66
N ARG A 142 6.41 7.39 11.67
CA ARG A 142 7.05 6.09 11.43
C ARG A 142 6.96 5.16 12.63
N LEU A 143 6.96 3.86 12.36
CA LEU A 143 7.04 2.83 13.40
C LEU A 143 8.40 2.83 14.10
N LEU A 144 9.46 2.98 13.32
CA LEU A 144 10.82 3.19 13.82
C LEU A 144 11.14 4.68 13.69
N THR A 145 11.43 5.32 14.82
CA THR A 145 11.40 6.79 14.92
C THR A 145 12.78 7.42 15.06
N ALA A 146 13.85 6.63 15.11
CA ALA A 146 15.20 7.14 15.33
C ALA A 146 16.22 6.47 14.39
N SER A 147 17.21 7.25 13.94
CA SER A 147 18.26 6.80 13.00
C SER A 147 18.97 5.51 13.46
N ALA A 148 19.27 5.38 14.75
CA ALA A 148 19.85 4.16 15.30
C ALA A 148 19.00 2.90 15.02
N GLN A 149 17.66 3.03 15.03
CA GLN A 149 16.74 1.93 14.73
C GLN A 149 16.82 1.53 13.25
N TRP A 150 16.95 2.52 12.37
CA TRP A 150 17.06 2.31 10.92
C TRP A 150 18.40 1.65 10.57
N ASN A 151 19.49 2.09 11.20
CA ASN A 151 20.81 1.47 11.05
C ASN A 151 20.81 0.03 11.54
N HIS A 152 20.13 -0.26 12.65
CA HIS A 152 19.97 -1.62 13.13
C HIS A 152 19.17 -2.52 12.18
N ALA A 153 18.10 -2.02 11.56
CA ALA A 153 17.35 -2.78 10.55
C ALA A 153 18.26 -3.17 9.36
N ARG A 154 19.04 -2.22 8.84
CA ARG A 154 20.03 -2.47 7.78
C ARG A 154 21.11 -3.48 8.22
N ALA A 155 21.66 -3.32 9.42
CA ALA A 155 22.69 -4.21 9.95
C ALA A 155 22.21 -5.67 10.03
N VAL A 156 20.93 -5.91 10.39
CA VAL A 156 20.36 -7.27 10.38
C VAL A 156 20.28 -7.82 8.97
N LEU A 157 19.80 -7.04 7.99
CA LEU A 157 19.71 -7.50 6.60
C LEU A 157 21.09 -7.87 6.04
N THR A 158 22.10 -7.01 6.26
CA THR A 158 23.49 -7.30 5.87
C THR A 158 24.02 -8.56 6.55
N HIS A 159 23.91 -8.64 7.88
CA HIS A 159 24.40 -9.81 8.62
C HIS A 159 23.73 -11.10 8.13
N VAL A 160 22.42 -11.08 7.93
CA VAL A 160 21.68 -12.25 7.45
C VAL A 160 22.08 -12.60 6.02
N ALA A 161 22.28 -11.64 5.13
CA ALA A 161 22.77 -11.87 3.76
C ALA A 161 24.09 -12.66 3.75
N ASP A 162 25.00 -12.30 4.65
CA ASP A 162 26.34 -12.88 4.75
C ASP A 162 26.36 -14.25 5.48
N HIS A 163 25.41 -14.51 6.39
CA HIS A 163 25.50 -15.64 7.34
C HIS A 163 24.32 -16.63 7.30
N ALA A 164 23.33 -16.49 6.41
CA ALA A 164 22.24 -17.47 6.38
C ALA A 164 22.76 -18.86 5.97
N PRO A 165 22.34 -19.93 6.68
CA PRO A 165 22.87 -21.27 6.48
C PRO A 165 22.31 -21.99 5.24
N LEU A 166 21.20 -21.49 4.69
CA LEU A 166 20.46 -22.12 3.59
C LEU A 166 20.23 -21.11 2.47
N PRO A 167 20.26 -21.54 1.19
CA PRO A 167 20.02 -20.66 0.05
C PRO A 167 18.53 -20.35 -0.14
N GLY A 168 18.26 -19.32 -0.93
CA GLY A 168 16.92 -18.99 -1.41
C GLY A 168 16.13 -18.01 -0.53
N PRO A 169 15.09 -17.38 -1.11
CA PRO A 169 14.36 -16.29 -0.47
C PRO A 169 13.51 -16.73 0.72
N GLU A 170 12.95 -17.94 0.71
CA GLU A 170 12.18 -18.51 1.83
C GLU A 170 13.05 -18.68 3.07
N ALA A 171 14.21 -19.31 2.90
CA ALA A 171 15.22 -19.48 3.94
C ALA A 171 15.68 -18.12 4.46
N ARG A 172 16.03 -17.20 3.55
CA ARG A 172 16.48 -15.85 3.91
C ARG A 172 15.44 -15.09 4.72
N LEU A 173 14.17 -15.11 4.29
CA LEU A 173 13.09 -14.46 5.02
C LEU A 173 12.91 -15.05 6.42
N LEU A 174 12.88 -16.38 6.55
CA LEU A 174 12.75 -17.04 7.85
C LEU A 174 13.93 -16.68 8.77
N VAL A 175 15.16 -16.73 8.24
CA VAL A 175 16.37 -16.38 8.98
C VAL A 175 16.33 -14.93 9.45
N VAL A 176 15.93 -13.96 8.61
CA VAL A 176 15.74 -12.56 9.06
C VAL A 176 14.77 -12.49 10.24
N MET A 177 13.63 -13.18 10.17
CA MET A 177 12.62 -13.14 11.22
C MET A 177 13.10 -13.79 12.53
N LEU A 178 13.87 -14.87 12.44
CA LEU A 178 14.48 -15.55 13.59
C LEU A 178 15.60 -14.71 14.20
N THR A 179 16.51 -14.17 13.39
CA THR A 179 17.57 -13.26 13.82
C THR A 179 16.99 -12.08 14.58
N LEU A 180 15.98 -11.37 14.04
CA LEU A 180 15.35 -10.25 14.76
C LEU A 180 14.77 -10.65 16.13
N ARG A 181 14.33 -11.90 16.26
CA ARG A 181 13.67 -12.42 17.46
C ARG A 181 14.68 -12.81 18.53
N THR A 182 15.86 -13.27 18.13
CA THR A 182 16.94 -13.77 19.01
C THR A 182 18.10 -12.79 19.19
N ALA A 183 18.22 -11.76 18.35
CA ALA A 183 19.42 -10.92 18.26
C ALA A 183 19.81 -10.10 19.50
N GLN A 184 19.04 -10.12 20.58
CA GLN A 184 19.48 -9.54 21.85
C GLN A 184 20.41 -10.48 22.63
N SER A 185 20.17 -11.79 22.57
CA SER A 185 20.81 -12.75 23.49
C SER A 185 21.01 -14.13 22.89
N GLY A 186 20.90 -14.26 21.56
CA GLY A 186 20.84 -15.53 20.84
C GLY A 186 19.60 -16.38 21.13
N VAL A 187 18.69 -15.95 22.01
CA VAL A 187 17.55 -16.76 22.46
C VAL A 187 16.24 -16.00 22.27
N GLY A 188 15.19 -16.70 21.87
CA GLY A 188 13.87 -16.12 21.62
C GLY A 188 12.74 -17.13 21.82
N ASN A 189 11.52 -16.66 21.60
CA ASN A 189 10.31 -17.48 21.64
C ASN A 189 9.60 -17.40 20.29
N LEU A 190 9.21 -18.56 19.78
CA LEU A 190 8.53 -18.71 18.50
C LEU A 190 7.24 -19.52 18.71
N VAL A 191 6.20 -19.19 17.96
CA VAL A 191 4.98 -20.01 17.89
C VAL A 191 4.71 -20.44 16.46
N GLY A 192 3.96 -21.53 16.29
CA GLY A 192 3.57 -22.02 14.96
C GLY A 192 2.83 -20.96 14.12
N GLN A 193 2.11 -20.03 14.76
CA GLN A 193 1.46 -18.92 14.08
C GLN A 193 2.46 -17.93 13.43
N ASP A 194 3.64 -17.75 14.02
CA ASP A 194 4.68 -16.89 13.44
C ASP A 194 5.16 -17.45 12.10
N LEU A 195 5.30 -18.77 12.00
CA LEU A 195 5.71 -19.49 10.79
C LEU A 195 4.60 -19.50 9.74
N LYS A 196 3.37 -19.84 10.16
CA LYS A 196 2.19 -19.87 9.28
C LYS A 196 1.81 -18.49 8.71
N GLY A 197 2.26 -17.41 9.35
CA GLY A 197 2.07 -16.04 8.86
C GLY A 197 2.99 -15.65 7.70
N LEU A 198 4.07 -16.40 7.49
CA LEU A 198 5.03 -16.17 6.40
C LEU A 198 4.58 -16.93 5.13
N PRO A 199 4.93 -16.44 3.93
CA PRO A 199 4.60 -17.10 2.67
C PRO A 199 5.58 -18.26 2.39
N LEU A 200 5.67 -19.22 3.30
CA LEU A 200 6.56 -20.38 3.19
C LEU A 200 5.75 -21.57 2.65
N PRO A 201 6.15 -22.22 1.54
CA PRO A 201 5.45 -23.40 1.01
C PRO A 201 5.45 -24.58 1.98
N ASP A 202 6.59 -24.83 2.63
CA ASP A 202 6.80 -25.90 3.60
C ASP A 202 7.60 -25.39 4.81
N PRO A 203 6.93 -24.74 5.79
CA PRO A 203 7.62 -24.18 6.95
C PRO A 203 8.19 -25.26 7.87
N GLU A 204 7.58 -26.45 7.93
CA GLU A 204 8.04 -27.59 8.74
C GLU A 204 9.40 -28.07 8.24
N HIS A 205 9.49 -28.37 6.94
CA HIS A 205 10.73 -28.84 6.34
C HIS A 205 11.85 -27.81 6.46
N LEU A 206 11.57 -26.53 6.19
CA LEU A 206 12.57 -25.47 6.25
C LEU A 206 13.12 -25.27 7.67
N VAL A 207 12.25 -25.34 8.69
CA VAL A 207 12.70 -25.30 10.09
C VAL A 207 13.55 -26.52 10.43
N GLY A 208 13.16 -27.71 9.96
CA GLY A 208 13.94 -28.95 10.10
C GLY A 208 15.36 -28.79 9.56
N GLN A 209 15.51 -28.25 8.34
CA GLN A 209 16.83 -28.01 7.74
C GLN A 209 17.70 -27.05 8.58
N LEU A 210 17.11 -25.98 9.16
CA LEU A 210 17.84 -25.04 10.03
C LEU A 210 18.31 -25.69 11.34
N VAL A 211 17.53 -26.63 11.87
CA VAL A 211 17.90 -27.42 13.07
C VAL A 211 18.99 -28.43 12.73
N GLU A 212 18.82 -29.17 11.63
CA GLU A 212 19.80 -30.15 11.15
C GLU A 212 21.16 -29.52 10.83
N SER A 213 21.16 -28.28 10.32
CA SER A 213 22.40 -27.54 10.07
C SER A 213 23.08 -27.02 11.35
N GLY A 214 22.45 -27.19 12.52
CA GLY A 214 22.93 -26.65 13.80
C GLY A 214 22.85 -25.12 13.91
N TRP A 215 22.14 -24.46 12.99
CA TRP A 215 22.00 -23.00 13.02
C TRP A 215 20.88 -22.57 13.99
N LEU A 216 19.82 -23.38 14.11
CA LEU A 216 18.70 -23.15 14.99
C LEU A 216 18.59 -24.26 16.04
N ASP A 217 18.61 -23.87 17.31
CA ASP A 217 18.22 -24.74 18.42
C ASP A 217 16.73 -24.55 18.72
N ILE A 218 16.00 -25.64 18.96
CA ILE A 218 14.60 -25.58 19.42
C ILE A 218 14.40 -26.44 20.66
N ALA A 219 13.57 -25.96 21.59
CA ALA A 219 13.15 -26.75 22.74
C ALA A 219 11.97 -27.66 22.35
N GLY A 220 12.27 -28.91 21.98
CA GLY A 220 11.28 -29.90 21.54
C GLY A 220 11.49 -30.32 20.09
N THR A 221 10.44 -30.80 19.43
CA THR A 221 10.47 -31.19 18.02
C THR A 221 9.94 -30.08 17.09
N VAL A 222 10.20 -30.20 15.78
CA VAL A 222 9.65 -29.29 14.77
C VAL A 222 8.11 -29.35 14.76
N ASP A 223 7.53 -30.55 14.87
CA ASP A 223 6.08 -30.75 14.93
C ASP A 223 5.47 -30.05 16.15
N GLU A 224 6.12 -30.15 17.32
CA GLU A 224 5.70 -29.45 18.54
C GLU A 224 5.75 -27.94 18.36
N LEU A 225 6.80 -27.40 17.73
CA LEU A 225 6.90 -25.98 17.40
C LEU A 225 5.76 -25.53 16.47
N ILE A 226 5.42 -26.32 15.46
CA ILE A 226 4.37 -25.97 14.50
C ILE A 226 2.97 -26.04 15.12
N ALA A 227 2.78 -26.95 16.07
CA ALA A 227 1.58 -27.08 16.87
C ALA A 227 1.47 -26.07 18.03
N SER A 228 2.58 -25.42 18.41
CA SER A 228 2.66 -24.51 19.54
C SER A 228 1.72 -23.30 19.40
N ARG A 229 1.34 -22.74 20.56
CA ARG A 229 0.39 -21.62 20.67
C ARG A 229 0.98 -20.50 21.54
N PRO A 230 0.44 -19.26 21.49
CA PRO A 230 0.94 -18.15 22.29
C PRO A 230 1.01 -18.43 23.80
N GLU A 231 0.14 -19.30 24.32
CA GLU A 231 0.11 -19.68 25.74
C GLU A 231 1.27 -20.60 26.13
N ASN A 232 1.86 -21.31 25.16
CA ASN A 232 3.00 -22.20 25.35
C ASN A 232 3.97 -22.07 24.16
N PRO A 233 4.73 -20.97 24.08
CA PRO A 233 5.64 -20.74 22.98
C PRO A 233 6.87 -21.65 23.08
N THR A 234 7.39 -22.06 21.93
CA THR A 234 8.64 -22.83 21.85
C THR A 234 9.83 -21.90 22.00
N ARG A 235 10.72 -22.23 22.93
CA ARG A 235 12.00 -21.54 23.07
C ARG A 235 12.91 -21.94 21.91
N ILE A 236 13.55 -20.94 21.29
CA ILE A 236 14.51 -21.11 20.21
C ILE A 236 15.87 -20.47 20.56
N GLY A 237 16.94 -20.97 19.97
CA GLY A 237 18.30 -20.45 20.10
C GLY A 237 18.99 -20.34 18.74
N VAL A 238 19.84 -19.34 18.57
CA VAL A 238 20.75 -19.20 17.42
C VAL A 238 22.14 -19.00 18.01
N PRO A 239 22.98 -20.06 18.04
CA PRO A 239 24.26 -20.03 18.72
C PRO A 239 25.16 -18.86 18.30
N SER A 240 25.24 -18.56 17.01
CA SER A 240 26.06 -17.47 16.46
C SER A 240 25.62 -16.06 16.86
N LEU A 241 24.44 -15.92 17.48
CA LEU A 241 23.91 -14.65 17.99
C LEU A 241 23.98 -14.56 19.52
N THR A 242 24.52 -15.57 20.20
CA THR A 242 24.62 -15.62 21.66
C THR A 242 25.87 -14.87 22.11
N PRO A 243 25.75 -13.77 22.86
CA PRO A 243 26.91 -13.08 23.41
C PRO A 243 27.64 -13.95 24.44
N ASP A 244 28.98 -13.87 24.47
CA ASP A 244 29.83 -14.45 25.49
C ASP A 244 30.80 -13.39 26.09
N GLU A 245 31.69 -13.81 27.01
CA GLU A 245 32.60 -12.88 27.71
C GLU A 245 33.62 -12.20 26.78
N ASN A 246 33.92 -12.79 25.62
CA ASN A 246 34.91 -12.29 24.67
C ASN A 246 34.28 -11.72 23.39
N ASP A 247 33.05 -12.13 23.06
CA ASP A 247 32.29 -11.65 21.91
C ASP A 247 30.90 -11.13 22.33
N PRO A 248 30.64 -9.81 22.28
CA PRO A 248 29.33 -9.26 22.59
C PRO A 248 28.23 -9.64 21.57
N GLY A 249 28.58 -10.38 20.51
CA GLY A 249 27.71 -10.78 19.42
C GLY A 249 27.60 -9.69 18.34
N PRO A 250 26.96 -10.01 17.21
CA PRO A 250 26.93 -9.13 16.03
C PRO A 250 26.01 -7.90 16.21
N PHE A 251 25.17 -7.87 17.25
CA PHE A 251 24.20 -6.80 17.46
C PHE A 251 24.24 -6.25 18.88
N THR A 252 24.25 -4.92 19.00
CA THR A 252 24.23 -4.20 20.27
C THR A 252 22.82 -3.80 20.71
N PHE A 253 21.81 -4.65 20.43
CA PHE A 253 20.40 -4.31 20.70
C PHE A 253 20.11 -4.15 22.19
N GLY A 254 19.68 -2.95 22.57
CA GLY A 254 19.08 -2.75 23.89
C GLY A 254 17.77 -3.55 24.04
N ARG A 255 17.43 -3.93 25.28
CA ARG A 255 16.20 -4.69 25.62
C ARG A 255 14.91 -4.09 25.07
N LYS A 256 14.84 -2.76 24.95
CA LYS A 256 13.69 -2.02 24.40
C LYS A 256 13.69 -1.94 22.87
N MET A 257 14.82 -2.19 22.21
CA MET A 257 14.99 -2.04 20.76
C MET A 257 14.52 -3.26 20.00
N ARG A 258 14.96 -4.45 20.42
CA ARG A 258 14.64 -5.73 19.78
C ARG A 258 13.15 -5.93 19.49
N PRO A 259 12.20 -5.75 20.44
CA PRO A 259 10.78 -5.92 20.13
C PRO A 259 10.24 -4.89 19.12
N LYS A 260 10.82 -3.69 19.04
CA LYS A 260 10.43 -2.69 18.03
C LYS A 260 10.87 -3.10 16.63
N LEU A 261 12.12 -3.56 16.48
CA LEU A 261 12.65 -4.03 15.20
C LEU A 261 11.91 -5.28 14.71
N SER A 262 11.73 -6.27 15.59
CA SER A 262 10.98 -7.49 15.26
C SER A 262 9.53 -7.18 14.87
N GLY A 263 8.84 -6.34 15.65
CA GLY A 263 7.47 -5.92 15.35
C GLY A 263 7.35 -5.06 14.08
N TRP A 264 8.37 -4.26 13.76
CA TRP A 264 8.44 -3.52 12.50
C TRP A 264 8.55 -4.46 11.30
N ALA A 265 9.49 -5.41 11.31
CA ALA A 265 9.67 -6.35 10.21
C ALA A 265 8.42 -7.22 10.00
N GLN A 266 7.78 -7.68 11.09
CA GLN A 266 6.51 -8.38 11.04
C GLN A 266 5.41 -7.56 10.36
N ARG A 267 5.37 -6.23 10.57
CA ARG A 267 4.38 -5.35 9.92
C ARG A 267 4.67 -5.12 8.45
N VAL A 268 5.94 -5.06 8.05
CA VAL A 268 6.34 -4.96 6.64
C VAL A 268 5.98 -6.23 5.89
N VAL A 269 6.49 -7.39 6.34
CA VAL A 269 6.23 -8.70 5.74
C VAL A 269 4.75 -9.08 5.83
N GLY A 270 4.08 -8.63 6.90
CA GLY A 270 2.65 -8.83 7.12
C GLY A 270 1.78 -7.72 6.56
N GLU A 271 2.22 -6.88 5.64
CA GLU A 271 1.36 -5.80 5.15
C GLU A 271 0.16 -6.37 4.36
N LYS A 272 -1.01 -5.72 4.52
CA LYS A 272 -2.30 -6.22 4.05
C LYS A 272 -2.36 -6.42 2.53
N LYS A 273 -1.80 -5.52 1.73
CA LYS A 273 -1.79 -5.60 0.27
C LYS A 273 -0.89 -6.73 -0.21
N LEU A 274 0.31 -6.87 0.37
CA LEU A 274 1.20 -8.00 0.10
C LEU A 274 0.50 -9.34 0.36
N ARG A 275 -0.15 -9.49 1.52
CA ARG A 275 -0.93 -10.71 1.82
C ARG A 275 -2.09 -10.94 0.86
N LYS A 276 -2.85 -9.88 0.50
CA LYS A 276 -4.00 -10.00 -0.41
C LYS A 276 -3.58 -10.36 -1.83
N ALA A 277 -2.45 -9.84 -2.28
CA ALA A 277 -1.84 -10.18 -3.56
C ALA A 277 -1.17 -11.57 -3.54
N LYS A 278 -1.18 -12.26 -2.39
CA LYS A 278 -0.52 -13.57 -2.18
C LYS A 278 0.95 -13.54 -2.59
N THR A 279 1.64 -12.46 -2.26
CA THR A 279 3.07 -12.34 -2.58
C THR A 279 3.90 -13.39 -1.86
N THR A 280 4.90 -13.87 -2.59
CA THR A 280 5.90 -14.88 -2.23
C THR A 280 6.98 -14.32 -1.30
N ALA A 281 7.85 -15.19 -0.77
CA ALA A 281 8.86 -14.80 0.22
C ALA A 281 9.85 -13.77 -0.32
N ASP A 282 10.32 -13.96 -1.56
CA ASP A 282 11.16 -13.04 -2.34
C ASP A 282 10.60 -11.61 -2.40
N ALA A 283 9.34 -11.44 -2.78
CA ALA A 283 8.68 -10.13 -2.89
C ALA A 283 8.52 -9.47 -1.51
N ARG A 284 8.20 -10.25 -0.47
CA ARG A 284 8.08 -9.69 0.90
C ARG A 284 9.43 -9.32 1.49
N LEU A 285 10.48 -10.07 1.17
CA LEU A 285 11.84 -9.76 1.57
C LEU A 285 12.37 -8.54 0.81
N LEU A 286 12.07 -8.42 -0.48
CA LEU A 286 12.37 -7.22 -1.27
C LEU A 286 11.63 -5.99 -0.69
N ALA A 287 10.36 -6.11 -0.34
CA ALA A 287 9.62 -5.04 0.32
C ALA A 287 10.29 -4.59 1.63
N LEU A 288 10.81 -5.54 2.42
CA LEU A 288 11.57 -5.28 3.65
C LEU A 288 12.90 -4.57 3.36
N ALA A 289 13.65 -5.04 2.38
CA ALA A 289 14.90 -4.43 1.94
C ALA A 289 14.70 -2.99 1.48
N LEU A 290 13.77 -2.77 0.54
CA LEU A 290 13.44 -1.45 0.00
C LEU A 290 12.99 -0.48 1.10
N ALA A 291 12.21 -0.94 2.09
CA ALA A 291 11.81 -0.11 3.22
C ALA A 291 12.98 0.43 4.04
N THR A 292 14.18 -0.15 3.94
CA THR A 292 15.40 0.31 4.65
C THR A 292 16.33 1.23 3.87
N GLY A 293 16.05 1.44 2.58
CA GLY A 293 16.91 2.18 1.67
C GLY A 293 16.19 3.36 1.04
N VAL A 294 15.49 4.17 1.82
CA VAL A 294 14.70 5.31 1.29
C VAL A 294 15.08 6.65 1.87
N SER A 295 14.76 7.74 1.17
CA SER A 295 14.77 9.10 1.69
C SER A 295 13.64 9.36 2.70
N LEU A 296 13.63 10.55 3.31
CA LEU A 296 12.56 10.97 4.24
C LEU A 296 11.18 11.10 3.59
N ASP A 297 11.11 11.33 2.28
CA ASP A 297 9.87 11.37 1.50
C ASP A 297 9.58 10.04 0.77
N GLY A 298 10.38 9.01 1.03
CA GLY A 298 10.14 7.64 0.58
C GLY A 298 10.66 7.30 -0.83
N GLN A 299 11.51 8.15 -1.43
CA GLN A 299 12.21 7.80 -2.66
C GLN A 299 13.28 6.74 -2.37
N LEU A 300 13.48 5.79 -3.28
CA LEU A 300 14.52 4.77 -3.15
C LEU A 300 15.90 5.40 -3.32
N GLY A 301 16.83 5.07 -2.43
CA GLY A 301 18.19 5.60 -2.42
C GLY A 301 18.30 6.99 -1.78
N PRO A 302 19.54 7.47 -1.56
CA PRO A 302 19.78 8.85 -1.12
C PRO A 302 19.27 9.80 -2.21
N GLU A 303 18.44 10.78 -1.84
CA GLU A 303 17.88 11.78 -2.79
C GLU A 303 17.22 11.20 -4.06
N GLY A 304 16.76 9.94 -4.02
CA GLY A 304 16.15 9.28 -5.17
C GLY A 304 17.13 8.71 -6.20
N GLU A 305 18.43 8.64 -5.89
CA GLU A 305 19.47 8.05 -6.77
C GLU A 305 19.27 6.54 -7.02
N GLY A 306 18.39 5.90 -6.24
CA GLY A 306 18.09 4.47 -6.34
C GLY A 306 18.99 3.59 -5.49
N LEU A 307 18.68 2.30 -5.50
CA LEU A 307 19.40 1.25 -4.76
C LEU A 307 20.07 0.29 -5.74
N GLY A 308 21.27 -0.17 -5.40
CA GLY A 308 22.03 -1.10 -6.24
C GLY A 308 21.33 -2.47 -6.40
N PRO A 309 21.07 -2.94 -7.63
CA PRO A 309 20.42 -4.23 -7.90
C PRO A 309 21.15 -5.42 -7.28
N GLU A 310 22.47 -5.44 -7.33
CA GLU A 310 23.29 -6.54 -6.76
C GLU A 310 23.12 -6.66 -5.24
N ALA A 311 23.13 -5.52 -4.53
CA ALA A 311 22.95 -5.50 -3.08
C ALA A 311 21.54 -5.98 -2.69
N LEU A 312 20.51 -5.54 -3.42
CA LEU A 312 19.13 -6.00 -3.21
C LEU A 312 18.99 -7.50 -3.47
N SER A 313 19.62 -7.99 -4.54
CA SER A 313 19.58 -9.41 -4.91
C SER A 313 20.26 -10.29 -3.86
N SER A 314 21.42 -9.84 -3.35
CA SER A 314 22.13 -10.49 -2.25
C SER A 314 21.28 -10.56 -0.98
N TRP A 315 20.71 -9.43 -0.55
CA TRP A 315 19.83 -9.38 0.63
C TRP A 315 18.57 -10.25 0.48
N CYS A 316 18.06 -10.39 -0.74
CA CYS A 316 16.86 -11.17 -1.02
C CYS A 316 17.14 -12.65 -1.35
N ALA A 317 18.40 -13.04 -1.54
CA ALA A 317 18.79 -14.36 -2.04
C ALA A 317 18.08 -14.76 -3.34
N ILE A 318 18.05 -13.83 -4.30
CA ILE A 318 17.46 -13.99 -5.64
C ILE A 318 18.50 -13.77 -6.74
N ASP A 319 18.20 -14.21 -7.95
CA ASP A 319 18.99 -13.82 -9.12
C ASP A 319 18.70 -12.34 -9.48
N PRO A 320 19.73 -11.54 -9.83
CA PRO A 320 19.52 -10.16 -10.29
C PRO A 320 18.53 -10.03 -11.47
N GLY A 321 18.44 -11.05 -12.34
CA GLY A 321 17.51 -11.11 -13.45
C GLY A 321 16.03 -11.23 -13.03
N ASP A 322 15.76 -11.71 -11.82
CA ASP A 322 14.39 -11.84 -11.27
C ASP A 322 13.89 -10.53 -10.63
N LEU A 323 14.79 -9.58 -10.36
CA LEU A 323 14.48 -8.33 -9.66
C LEU A 323 13.40 -7.48 -10.36
N PRO A 324 13.41 -7.30 -11.70
CA PRO A 324 12.35 -6.55 -12.39
C PRO A 324 10.96 -7.15 -12.14
N GLU A 325 10.82 -8.48 -12.19
CA GLU A 325 9.53 -9.12 -11.97
C GLU A 325 9.03 -8.92 -10.54
N LEU A 326 9.92 -8.98 -9.54
CA LEU A 326 9.54 -8.73 -8.16
C LEU A 326 9.13 -7.28 -7.93
N VAL A 327 9.82 -6.34 -8.57
CA VAL A 327 9.48 -4.92 -8.55
C VAL A 327 8.11 -4.68 -9.18
N ASP A 328 7.79 -5.34 -10.29
CA ASP A 328 6.47 -5.29 -10.92
C ASP A 328 5.39 -5.85 -9.99
N ARG A 329 5.65 -6.99 -9.32
CA ARG A 329 4.74 -7.57 -8.33
C ARG A 329 4.50 -6.61 -7.16
N LEU A 330 5.53 -5.90 -6.68
CA LEU A 330 5.41 -4.90 -5.61
C LEU A 330 4.64 -3.65 -6.06
N THR A 331 4.84 -3.22 -7.29
CA THR A 331 4.08 -2.11 -7.91
C THR A 331 2.60 -2.49 -8.05
N ALA A 332 2.31 -3.70 -8.54
CA ALA A 332 0.93 -4.23 -8.63
C ALA A 332 0.28 -4.41 -7.24
N ALA A 333 1.08 -4.67 -6.21
CA ALA A 333 0.64 -4.72 -4.82
C ALA A 333 0.55 -3.34 -4.15
N ASP A 334 0.72 -2.24 -4.90
CA ASP A 334 0.61 -0.87 -4.40
C ASP A 334 1.63 -0.56 -3.29
N TRP A 335 2.81 -1.20 -3.37
CA TRP A 335 3.95 -0.97 -2.49
C TRP A 335 4.87 0.13 -3.04
N LEU A 336 5.03 0.15 -4.37
CA LEU A 336 5.90 1.07 -5.10
C LEU A 336 5.13 1.85 -6.16
N THR A 337 5.62 3.04 -6.47
CA THR A 337 5.19 3.88 -7.60
C THR A 337 6.42 4.53 -8.24
N GLU A 338 6.26 5.05 -9.46
CA GLU A 338 7.30 5.79 -10.21
C GLU A 338 8.58 4.96 -10.41
N VAL A 339 8.44 3.64 -10.60
CA VAL A 339 9.57 2.73 -10.58
C VAL A 339 10.30 2.67 -11.92
N ALA A 340 11.63 2.64 -11.85
CA ALA A 340 12.48 2.21 -12.95
C ALA A 340 13.58 1.26 -12.44
N VAL A 341 13.84 0.21 -13.21
CA VAL A 341 14.92 -0.74 -12.95
C VAL A 341 15.93 -0.64 -14.08
N THR A 342 17.17 -0.35 -13.75
CA THR A 342 18.32 -0.35 -14.66
C THR A 342 19.38 -1.34 -14.17
N ASP A 343 20.41 -1.56 -14.96
CA ASP A 343 21.53 -2.43 -14.58
C ASP A 343 22.27 -1.94 -13.33
N THR A 344 22.19 -0.64 -13.02
CA THR A 344 22.94 -0.02 -11.92
C THR A 344 22.09 0.43 -10.75
N ALA A 345 20.78 0.65 -10.96
CA ALA A 345 19.91 1.21 -9.93
C ALA A 345 18.45 0.75 -10.07
N VAL A 346 17.81 0.53 -8.92
CA VAL A 346 16.36 0.49 -8.76
C VAL A 346 15.92 1.82 -8.16
N THR A 347 15.25 2.65 -8.96
CA THR A 347 14.66 3.92 -8.52
C THR A 347 13.15 3.77 -8.38
N GLY A 348 12.53 4.66 -7.62
CA GLY A 348 11.10 4.66 -7.39
C GLY A 348 10.74 5.27 -6.05
N ARG A 349 9.49 5.11 -5.65
CA ARG A 349 8.96 5.66 -4.40
C ARG A 349 8.06 4.66 -3.69
N LEU A 350 8.19 4.59 -2.37
CA LEU A 350 7.20 3.91 -1.51
C LEU A 350 5.87 4.65 -1.55
N THR A 351 4.76 3.92 -1.69
CA THR A 351 3.43 4.53 -1.64
C THR A 351 3.11 5.11 -0.26
N GLU A 352 2.23 6.11 -0.18
CA GLU A 352 1.87 6.80 1.08
C GLU A 352 1.49 5.82 2.21
N ARG A 353 0.83 4.72 1.83
CA ARG A 353 0.36 3.68 2.74
C ARG A 353 1.50 3.04 3.54
N VAL A 354 2.66 2.86 2.92
CA VAL A 354 3.77 2.08 3.47
C VAL A 354 4.92 2.97 3.93
N LEU A 355 4.87 4.29 3.69
CA LEU A 355 5.78 5.28 4.26
C LEU A 355 5.98 5.17 5.78
N PRO A 356 4.95 4.90 6.62
CA PRO A 356 5.15 4.71 8.06
C PRO A 356 6.04 3.50 8.42
N LEU A 357 6.23 2.58 7.47
CA LEU A 357 7.09 1.40 7.61
C LEU A 357 8.53 1.66 7.15
N SER A 358 8.84 2.84 6.61
CA SER A 358 10.17 3.16 6.12
C SER A 358 11.20 3.37 7.24
N CYS A 359 12.46 3.07 6.91
CA CYS A 359 13.66 3.37 7.67
C CYS A 359 14.58 4.24 6.82
N PRO A 360 14.47 5.58 6.92
CA PRO A 360 15.25 6.49 6.10
C PRO A 360 16.77 6.29 6.16
N LEU A 361 17.42 6.64 5.06
CA LEU A 361 18.85 6.90 4.96
C LEU A 361 19.12 8.26 5.62
N THR A 362 20.16 8.34 6.45
CA THR A 362 20.53 9.53 7.22
C THR A 362 21.97 9.88 7.02
#